data_AF-A0A3Q7HM84-F1
#
_entry.id   AF-A0A3Q7HM84-F1
#
_cell.length_a   1.000
_cell.length_b   1.000
_cell.length_c   1.000
_cell.angle_alpha   90.00
_cell.angle_beta   90.00
_cell.angle_gamma   90.00
#
_symmetry.space_group_name_H-M   'P 1'
#
loop_
_entity.id
_entity.type
_entity.pdbx_description
1 polymer ?
#
loop_
_entity_poly.entity_id
_entity_poly.type
_entity_poly.pdbx_seq_one_letter_code
_entity_poly.pdbx_strand_id
1 'polypeptide(L)'
;MYLVKSDFYLKKGLDIASHHRYQGHTVYDSFKIVYVEDLPQQPAASLDCGVYVASYAEFLSERKDIPADLDPEEIRLRYGALLCNYGNQKIQAGAVNDSEAPLKPVRNRTENNSSERITIL
;
A
#
# COMPACT_ATOMS: atom_id res chain seq x y z
N MET A 1 21.50 4.19 -7.79
CA MET A 1 21.86 4.86 -9.06
C MET A 1 20.67 5.45 -9.83
N TYR A 2 19.50 4.79 -9.94
CA TYR A 2 18.32 5.34 -10.65
C TYR A 2 17.73 6.61 -10.01
N LEU A 3 17.45 6.60 -8.69
CA LEU A 3 16.81 7.74 -8.01
C LEU A 3 17.63 9.03 -8.12
N VAL A 4 18.96 8.92 -8.01
CA VAL A 4 19.90 10.04 -8.23
C VAL A 4 19.80 10.56 -9.66
N LYS A 5 19.88 9.68 -10.67
CA LYS A 5 19.79 10.07 -12.08
C LYS A 5 18.46 10.71 -12.47
N SER A 6 17.38 10.40 -11.74
CA SER A 6 16.05 10.96 -11.98
C SER A 6 15.79 12.31 -11.27
N ASP A 7 16.78 12.83 -10.54
CA ASP A 7 16.66 13.98 -9.64
C ASP A 7 15.54 13.81 -8.60
N PHE A 8 15.23 12.57 -8.21
CA PHE A 8 14.09 12.26 -7.36
C PHE A 8 14.14 13.01 -6.02
N TYR A 9 15.30 12.98 -5.35
CA TYR A 9 15.46 13.63 -4.05
C TYR A 9 15.34 15.15 -4.15
N LEU A 10 15.92 15.76 -5.19
CA LEU A 10 15.83 17.19 -5.44
C LEU A 10 14.38 17.61 -5.71
N LYS A 11 13.64 16.86 -6.53
CA LYS A 11 12.21 17.08 -6.80
C LYS A 11 11.34 16.94 -5.55
N LYS A 12 11.79 16.18 -4.56
CA LYS A 12 11.13 16.03 -3.26
C LYS A 12 11.59 17.06 -2.22
N GLY A 13 12.49 17.99 -2.59
CA GLY A 13 13.05 18.99 -1.67
C GLY A 13 13.85 18.37 -0.53
N LEU A 14 14.40 17.18 -0.75
CA LEU A 14 15.01 16.37 0.29
C LEU A 14 16.53 16.35 0.11
N ASP A 15 17.22 16.98 1.04
CA ASP A 15 18.68 16.92 1.12
C ASP A 15 19.10 15.73 1.99
N ILE A 16 19.47 14.63 1.34
CA ILE A 16 19.89 13.39 2.02
C ILE A 16 21.09 13.65 2.95
N ALA A 17 22.00 14.58 2.58
CA ALA A 17 23.21 14.84 3.35
C ALA A 17 22.93 15.54 4.70
N SER A 18 21.85 16.32 4.79
CA SER A 18 21.46 17.03 6.02
C SER A 18 20.28 16.41 6.76
N HIS A 19 19.59 15.42 6.18
CA HIS A 19 18.41 14.85 6.79
C HIS A 19 18.77 13.88 7.93
N HIS A 20 18.29 14.17 9.15
CA HIS A 20 18.60 13.39 10.36
C HIS A 20 18.35 11.87 10.26
N ARG A 21 17.42 11.41 9.40
CA ARG A 21 17.12 9.96 9.22
C ARG A 21 18.15 9.23 8.36
N TYR A 22 18.92 9.98 7.59
CA TYR A 22 19.89 9.48 6.63
C TYR A 22 21.30 9.98 6.98
N GLN A 23 21.53 10.36 8.24
CA GLN A 23 22.84 10.80 8.69
C GLN A 23 23.88 9.71 8.44
N GLY A 24 24.98 10.09 7.77
CA GLY A 24 26.03 9.16 7.38
C GLY A 24 25.77 8.40 6.08
N HIS A 25 24.65 8.69 5.40
CA HIS A 25 24.34 8.12 4.09
C HIS A 25 24.47 9.15 2.96
N THR A 26 24.84 8.69 1.78
CA THR A 26 24.91 9.51 0.56
C THR A 26 23.77 9.19 -0.39
N VAL A 27 23.48 10.09 -1.34
CA VAL A 27 22.53 9.83 -2.42
C VAL A 27 22.91 8.61 -3.27
N TYR A 28 24.19 8.24 -3.28
CA TYR A 28 24.72 7.10 -4.04
C TYR A 28 24.58 5.77 -3.30
N ASP A 29 24.31 5.82 -1.99
CA ASP A 29 24.12 4.62 -1.19
C ASP A 29 22.93 3.83 -1.76
N SER A 30 23.15 2.54 -1.95
CA SER A 30 22.09 1.63 -2.36
C SER A 30 21.17 1.36 -1.17
N PHE A 31 19.87 1.23 -1.45
CA PHE A 31 18.95 0.71 -0.45
C PHE A 31 19.26 -0.75 -0.17
N LYS A 32 19.10 -1.15 1.09
CA LYS A 32 19.08 -2.57 1.43
C LYS A 32 17.87 -3.20 0.74
N ILE A 33 18.13 -4.07 -0.23
CA ILE A 33 17.11 -4.90 -0.85
C ILE A 33 17.02 -6.17 -0.01
N VAL A 34 15.82 -6.46 0.50
CA VAL A 34 15.52 -7.69 1.21
C VAL A 34 14.66 -8.55 0.29
N TYR A 35 15.18 -9.72 -0.06
CA TYR A 35 14.41 -10.74 -0.75
C TYR A 35 13.65 -11.52 0.31
N VAL A 36 12.34 -11.64 0.13
CA VAL A 36 11.48 -12.45 0.98
C VAL A 36 11.09 -13.67 0.17
N GLU A 37 11.53 -14.83 0.64
CA GLU A 37 11.23 -16.13 0.03
C GLU A 37 9.92 -16.68 0.61
N ASP A 38 9.40 -17.74 0.00
CA ASP A 38 8.23 -18.49 0.46
C ASP A 38 6.95 -17.66 0.66
N LEU A 39 6.84 -16.54 -0.07
CA LEU A 39 5.61 -15.77 -0.12
C LEU A 39 4.52 -16.50 -0.91
N PRO A 40 3.24 -16.45 -0.48
CA PRO A 40 2.12 -17.01 -1.23
C PRO A 40 2.08 -16.48 -2.67
N GLN A 41 2.24 -17.33 -3.68
CA GLN A 41 2.19 -16.87 -5.06
C GLN A 41 0.80 -17.05 -5.65
N GLN A 42 0.37 -16.12 -6.49
CA GLN A 42 -0.83 -16.34 -7.29
C GLN A 42 -0.63 -17.56 -8.21
N PRO A 43 -1.66 -18.39 -8.43
CA PRO A 43 -1.60 -19.44 -9.44
C PRO A 43 -1.28 -18.86 -10.82
N ALA A 44 -0.52 -19.57 -11.65
CA ALA A 44 -0.11 -19.07 -12.98
C ALA A 44 -1.28 -18.71 -13.91
N ALA A 45 -2.46 -19.34 -13.71
CA ALA A 45 -3.68 -19.05 -14.46
C ALA A 45 -4.55 -17.95 -13.83
N SER A 46 -4.16 -17.40 -12.67
CA SER A 46 -4.90 -16.34 -11.98
C SER A 46 -4.59 -14.96 -12.57
N LEU A 47 -5.57 -14.05 -12.47
CA LEU A 47 -5.46 -12.64 -12.83
C LEU A 47 -5.35 -11.74 -11.58
N ASP A 48 -4.95 -12.31 -10.44
CA ASP A 48 -4.99 -11.66 -9.12
C ASP A 48 -3.69 -10.94 -8.74
N CYS A 49 -2.81 -10.66 -9.69
CA CYS A 49 -1.49 -10.09 -9.41
C CYS A 49 -1.57 -8.80 -8.57
N GLY A 50 -2.55 -7.94 -8.88
CA GLY A 50 -2.81 -6.70 -8.15
C GLY A 50 -3.30 -6.95 -6.72
N VAL A 51 -4.08 -8.02 -6.51
CA VAL A 51 -4.60 -8.42 -5.19
C VAL A 51 -3.43 -8.83 -4.29
N TYR A 52 -2.53 -9.69 -4.79
CA TYR A 52 -1.35 -10.13 -4.05
C TYR A 52 -0.41 -8.95 -3.74
N VAL A 53 -0.10 -8.11 -4.73
CA VAL A 53 0.76 -6.93 -4.53
C VAL A 53 0.18 -5.95 -3.50
N ALA A 54 -1.13 -5.66 -3.59
CA ALA A 54 -1.80 -4.76 -2.66
C ALA A 54 -1.81 -5.32 -1.23
N SER A 55 -2.01 -6.64 -1.06
CA SER A 55 -1.93 -7.32 0.24
C SER A 55 -0.52 -7.26 0.82
N TYR A 56 0.52 -7.49 0.03
CA TYR A 56 1.90 -7.35 0.51
C TYR A 56 2.21 -5.93 0.95
N ALA A 57 1.78 -4.93 0.18
CA ALA A 57 1.93 -3.54 0.58
C ALA A 57 1.21 -3.24 1.90
N GLU A 58 0.00 -3.80 2.11
CA GLU A 58 -0.74 -3.69 3.38
C GLU A 58 0.03 -4.32 4.55
N PHE A 59 0.40 -5.60 4.46
CA PHE A 59 1.11 -6.28 5.55
C PHE A 59 2.43 -5.61 5.92
N LEU A 60 3.23 -5.24 4.92
CA LEU A 60 4.51 -4.55 5.13
C LEU A 60 4.34 -3.16 5.74
N SER A 61 3.32 -2.41 5.30
CA SER A 61 3.02 -1.08 5.87
C SER A 61 2.57 -1.18 7.33
N GLU A 62 1.83 -2.22 7.66
CA GLU A 62 1.32 -2.48 9.02
C GLU A 62 2.33 -3.23 9.90
N ARG A 63 3.46 -3.66 9.34
CA ARG A 63 4.48 -4.50 10.00
C ARG A 63 3.88 -5.80 10.55
N LYS A 64 2.92 -6.36 9.82
CA LYS A 64 2.28 -7.65 10.11
C LYS A 64 3.02 -8.76 9.39
N ASP A 65 3.01 -9.94 10.00
CA ASP A 65 3.44 -11.16 9.32
C ASP A 65 2.52 -11.45 8.14
N ILE A 66 3.12 -11.94 7.07
CA ILE A 66 2.40 -12.33 5.85
C ILE A 66 1.84 -13.74 6.07
N PRO A 67 0.52 -13.96 5.91
CA PRO A 67 -0.07 -15.29 6.02
C PRO A 67 0.54 -16.28 5.01
N ALA A 68 0.60 -17.56 5.38
CA ALA A 68 1.08 -18.62 4.50
C ALA A 68 0.14 -18.89 3.30
N ASP A 69 -1.13 -18.52 3.43
CA ASP A 69 -2.13 -18.61 2.38
C ASP A 69 -2.90 -17.29 2.30
N LEU A 70 -3.18 -16.84 1.08
CA LEU A 70 -4.02 -15.68 0.80
C LEU A 70 -5.26 -16.17 0.05
N ASP A 71 -6.44 -15.81 0.52
CA ASP A 71 -7.69 -15.99 -0.22
C ASP A 71 -7.91 -14.78 -1.15
N PRO A 72 -7.63 -14.90 -2.46
CA PRO A 72 -7.79 -13.78 -3.37
C PRO A 72 -9.25 -13.37 -3.52
N GLU A 73 -10.22 -14.26 -3.30
CA GLU A 73 -11.64 -13.93 -3.40
C GLU A 73 -12.08 -13.03 -2.26
N GLU A 74 -11.75 -13.41 -1.02
CA GLU A 74 -12.02 -12.60 0.16
C GLU A 74 -11.37 -11.21 0.04
N ILE A 75 -10.10 -11.17 -0.39
CA ILE A 75 -9.37 -9.91 -0.52
C ILE A 75 -9.97 -9.04 -1.62
N ARG A 76 -10.38 -9.62 -2.77
CA ARG A 76 -11.08 -8.87 -3.84
C ARG A 76 -12.38 -8.26 -3.35
N LEU A 77 -13.18 -9.00 -2.58
CA LEU A 77 -14.42 -8.48 -2.01
C LEU A 77 -14.15 -7.31 -1.06
N ARG A 78 -13.16 -7.45 -0.18
CA ARG A 78 -12.76 -6.40 0.77
C ARG A 78 -12.28 -5.13 0.06
N TYR A 79 -11.35 -5.26 -0.89
CA TYR A 79 -10.83 -4.11 -1.64
C TYR A 79 -11.85 -3.51 -2.59
N GLY A 80 -12.68 -4.34 -3.24
CA GLY A 80 -13.79 -3.89 -4.07
C GLY A 80 -14.80 -3.06 -3.28
N ALA A 81 -15.19 -3.51 -2.09
CA ALA A 81 -16.08 -2.76 -1.20
C ALA A 81 -15.48 -1.41 -0.78
N LEU A 82 -14.19 -1.40 -0.39
CA LEU A 82 -13.49 -0.17 -0.01
C LEU A 82 -13.41 0.83 -1.18
N LEU A 83 -13.08 0.34 -2.38
CA LEU A 83 -13.00 1.17 -3.59
C LEU A 83 -14.37 1.72 -3.99
N CYS A 84 -15.41 0.89 -3.93
CA CYS A 84 -16.79 1.30 -4.22
C CYS A 84 -17.26 2.40 -3.24
N ASN A 85 -17.05 2.18 -1.94
CA ASN A 85 -17.38 3.17 -0.91
C ASN A 85 -16.63 4.49 -1.13
N TYR A 86 -15.33 4.45 -1.40
CA TYR A 86 -14.55 5.65 -1.68
C TYR A 86 -15.01 6.37 -2.95
N GLY A 87 -15.35 5.63 -4.02
CA GLY A 87 -15.92 6.17 -5.25
C GLY A 87 -17.23 6.93 -4.99
N ASN A 88 -18.13 6.35 -4.19
CA ASN A 88 -19.39 6.99 -3.80
C ASN A 88 -19.15 8.27 -3.00
N GLN A 89 -18.21 8.26 -2.05
CA GLN A 89 -17.84 9.44 -1.29
C GLN A 89 -17.29 10.56 -2.18
N LYS A 90 -16.44 10.22 -3.17
CA LYS A 90 -15.95 11.19 -4.15
C LYS A 90 -17.08 11.84 -4.96
N ILE A 91 -18.04 11.03 -5.41
CA ILE A 91 -19.22 11.52 -6.16
C ILE A 91 -20.05 12.45 -5.28
N GLN A 92 -20.35 12.06 -4.03
CA GLN A 92 -21.11 12.89 -3.09
C GLN A 92 -20.42 14.21 -2.75
N ALA A 93 -19.09 14.21 -2.68
CA ALA A 93 -18.29 15.41 -2.46
C ALA A 93 -18.16 16.29 -3.72
N GLY A 94 -18.61 15.83 -4.89
CA GLY A 94 -18.42 16.54 -6.16
C GLY A 94 -16.94 16.68 -6.56
N ALA A 95 -16.07 15.82 -6.04
CA ALA A 95 -14.62 15.93 -6.23
C ALA A 95 -14.22 15.57 -7.67
N VAL A 96 -13.56 16.50 -8.37
CA VAL A 96 -13.10 16.30 -9.74
C VAL A 96 -11.71 15.68 -9.78
N ASN A 97 -10.95 15.81 -8.69
CA ASN A 97 -9.60 15.28 -8.55
C ASN A 97 -9.34 14.73 -7.14
N ASP A 98 -8.16 14.13 -6.95
CA ASP A 98 -7.75 13.54 -5.66
C ASP A 98 -7.52 14.57 -4.56
N SER A 99 -7.19 15.83 -4.89
CA SER A 99 -7.02 16.89 -3.89
C SER A 99 -8.34 17.41 -3.31
N GLU A 100 -9.43 17.29 -4.07
CA GLU A 100 -10.79 17.64 -3.65
C GLU A 100 -11.53 16.44 -3.03
N ALA A 101 -10.95 15.25 -3.13
CA ALA A 101 -11.57 14.04 -2.64
C ALA A 101 -11.69 14.04 -1.11
N PRO A 102 -12.77 13.46 -0.56
CA PRO A 102 -12.87 13.25 0.88
C PRO A 102 -11.69 12.41 1.38
N LEU A 103 -11.37 12.55 2.67
CA LEU A 103 -10.29 11.80 3.29
C LEU A 103 -10.44 10.32 2.96
N LYS A 104 -9.35 9.71 2.50
CA LYS A 104 -9.33 8.27 2.22
C LYS A 104 -9.82 7.53 3.45
N PRO A 105 -10.62 6.45 3.29
CA PRO A 105 -11.11 5.67 4.42
C PRO A 105 -9.93 5.37 5.35
N VAL A 106 -10.00 5.91 6.57
CA VAL A 106 -8.99 5.62 7.58
C VAL A 106 -9.16 4.15 7.91
N ARG A 107 -8.12 3.35 7.65
CA ARG A 107 -8.10 1.98 8.14
C ARG A 107 -8.09 2.04 9.67
N ASN A 108 -9.20 1.63 10.28
CA ASN A 108 -9.24 1.39 11.71
C ASN A 108 -8.21 0.29 12.00
N ARG A 109 -7.22 0.63 12.81
CA ARG A 109 -6.15 -0.29 13.22
C ARG A 109 -6.71 -1.23 14.28
N THR A 110 -7.64 -2.09 13.91
CA THR A 110 -8.24 -3.04 14.84
C THR A 110 -7.33 -4.26 14.93
N GLU A 111 -6.93 -4.62 16.16
CA GLU A 111 -6.38 -5.94 16.45
C GLU A 111 -7.40 -6.99 15.99
N ASN A 112 -6.91 -8.02 15.30
CA ASN A 112 -7.72 -9.10 14.76
C ASN A 112 -8.57 -9.74 15.86
N ASN A 113 -9.82 -9.32 15.95
CA ASN A 113 -10.90 -10.15 16.45
C ASN A 113 -11.75 -10.46 15.23
N SER A 114 -11.67 -11.71 14.77
CA SER A 114 -12.56 -12.30 13.78
C SER A 114 -14.00 -11.79 13.96
N SER A 115 -14.55 -11.14 12.94
CA SER A 115 -15.90 -10.55 12.86
C SER A 115 -15.98 -9.01 12.93
N GLU A 116 -15.30 -8.30 12.02
CA GLU A 116 -15.87 -7.07 11.47
C GLU A 116 -16.44 -7.38 10.08
N ARG A 117 -17.68 -7.92 10.08
CA ARG A 117 -18.53 -7.92 8.90
C ARG A 117 -18.82 -6.47 8.55
N ILE A 118 -18.27 -6.00 7.44
CA ILE A 118 -18.70 -4.74 6.82
C ILE A 118 -20.16 -4.96 6.39
N THR A 119 -21.11 -4.41 7.14
CA THR A 119 -22.52 -4.39 6.74
C THR A 119 -22.67 -3.36 5.64
N ILE A 120 -22.88 -3.82 4.41
CA ILE A 120 -23.31 -2.99 3.29
C ILE A 120 -24.83 -2.83 3.46
N LEU A 121 -25.30 -1.60 3.64
CA LEU A 121 -26.72 -1.22 3.52
C LEU A 121 -27.14 -1.18 2.05
#